data_AF-A0A1E8PZD5-F1
#
_entry.id   AF-A0A1E8PZD5-F1
#
_cell.length_a   1.000
_cell.length_b   1.000
_cell.length_c   1.000
_cell.angle_alpha   90.00
_cell.angle_beta   90.00
_cell.angle_gamma   90.00
#
_symmetry.space_group_name_H-M   'P 1'
#
loop_
_entity.id
_entity.type
_entity.pdbx_description
1 polymer ?
#
loop_
_entity_poly.entity_id
_entity_poly.type
_entity_poly.pdbx_seq_one_letter_code
_entity_poly.pdbx_strand_id
1 'polypeptide(L)'
;MDELPGDGDDHGAEHHVCAAGDACWDVLADLQAGLLDEVTAARLRARIRADADLARRHAALTRVRRGLADLGTALYDDDPSSPAPPVDVSDRLLAAIRAATVAAASDPSAPVRRGPTRP
;
A
#
# COMPACT_ATOMS: atom_id res chain seq x y z
N MET A 1 0.64 -9.71 -48.12
CA MET A 1 0.73 -11.05 -47.53
C MET A 1 2.05 -11.11 -46.78
N ASP A 2 2.24 -10.18 -45.83
CA ASP A 2 1.67 -10.19 -44.47
C ASP A 2 2.45 -11.17 -43.59
N GLU A 3 2.83 -10.88 -42.36
CA GLU A 3 3.08 -9.68 -41.58
C GLU A 3 3.90 -10.20 -40.36
N LEU A 4 4.82 -9.37 -39.87
CA LEU A 4 5.53 -9.36 -38.58
C LEU A 4 5.40 -10.55 -37.60
N PRO A 5 6.53 -11.10 -37.10
CA PRO A 5 6.56 -11.77 -35.81
C PRO A 5 7.07 -10.84 -34.71
N GLY A 6 6.36 -10.81 -33.58
CA GLY A 6 6.94 -10.46 -32.29
C GLY A 6 6.38 -9.21 -31.65
N ASP A 7 5.15 -9.35 -31.13
CA ASP A 7 4.71 -8.68 -29.91
C ASP A 7 5.80 -8.86 -28.83
N GLY A 8 6.58 -7.81 -28.63
CA GLY A 8 7.72 -7.82 -27.72
C GLY A 8 7.98 -6.39 -27.28
N ASP A 9 7.77 -6.17 -25.99
CA ASP A 9 8.21 -4.97 -25.25
C ASP A 9 7.22 -3.79 -25.18
N ASP A 10 5.95 -4.05 -24.84
CA ASP A 10 5.13 -3.09 -24.07
C ASP A 10 5.13 -3.45 -22.57
N HIS A 11 6.31 -3.51 -21.95
CA HIS A 11 6.45 -3.55 -20.48
C HIS A 11 7.29 -2.38 -19.94
N GLY A 12 7.41 -1.36 -20.77
CA GLY A 12 8.07 -0.10 -20.44
C GLY A 12 7.08 1.04 -20.45
N ALA A 13 5.88 0.86 -19.90
CA ALA A 13 5.20 2.02 -19.32
C ALA A 13 6.15 2.54 -18.24
N GLU A 14 7.00 3.48 -18.64
CA GLU A 14 7.77 4.33 -17.77
C GLU A 14 6.73 5.00 -16.88
N HIS A 15 6.37 4.30 -15.80
CA HIS A 15 5.65 4.84 -14.68
C HIS A 15 6.51 6.02 -14.29
N HIS A 16 6.07 7.21 -14.71
CA HIS A 16 6.65 8.47 -14.33
C HIS A 16 6.52 8.48 -12.82
N VAL A 17 7.55 7.96 -12.16
CA VAL A 17 7.58 7.75 -10.73
C VAL A 17 7.31 9.12 -10.18
N CYS A 18 6.14 9.25 -9.57
CA CYS A 18 5.46 10.44 -9.07
C CYS A 18 5.82 11.77 -9.79
N ALA A 19 5.09 12.11 -10.85
CA ALA A 19 4.85 13.52 -11.17
C ALA A 19 3.71 14.03 -10.25
N ALA A 20 3.83 15.26 -9.76
CA ALA A 20 3.09 15.80 -8.60
C ALA A 20 1.56 15.54 -8.60
N GLY A 21 1.03 15.02 -7.47
CA GLY A 21 -0.40 14.83 -7.25
C GLY A 21 -0.73 13.66 -6.30
N ASP A 22 -2.01 13.34 -6.18
CA ASP A 22 -2.55 12.21 -5.39
C ASP A 22 -1.99 10.85 -5.83
N ALA A 23 -1.60 10.72 -7.10
CA ALA A 23 -0.87 9.57 -7.63
C ALA A 23 0.46 9.29 -6.90
N CYS A 24 1.02 10.28 -6.18
CA CYS A 24 2.19 10.06 -5.34
C CYS A 24 1.86 9.25 -4.07
N TRP A 25 0.65 9.38 -3.52
CA TRP A 25 0.25 8.66 -2.31
C TRP A 25 -0.02 7.19 -2.59
N ASP A 26 -0.69 6.89 -3.71
CA ASP A 26 -1.01 5.51 -4.10
C ASP A 26 0.27 4.68 -4.33
N VAL A 27 1.22 5.21 -5.09
CA VAL A 27 2.50 4.52 -5.35
C VAL A 27 3.32 4.31 -4.07
N LEU A 28 3.26 5.24 -3.11
CA LEU A 28 3.90 5.06 -1.80
C LEU A 28 3.17 4.02 -0.94
N ALA A 29 1.84 3.93 -1.05
CA ALA A 29 1.04 2.91 -0.38
C ALA A 29 1.36 1.52 -0.96
N ASP A 30 1.48 1.40 -2.28
CA ASP A 30 1.87 0.15 -2.96
C ASP A 30 3.27 -0.31 -2.55
N LEU A 31 4.22 0.63 -2.41
CA LEU A 31 5.54 0.36 -1.86
C LEU A 31 5.47 -0.21 -0.44
N GLN A 32 4.60 0.35 0.41
CA GLN A 32 4.42 -0.11 1.80
C GLN A 32 3.66 -1.43 1.91
N ALA A 33 2.77 -1.71 0.96
CA ALA A 33 2.06 -2.97 0.82
C ALA A 33 2.93 -4.08 0.21
N GLY A 34 4.09 -3.73 -0.35
CA GLY A 34 4.98 -4.68 -1.03
C GLY A 34 4.40 -5.19 -2.35
N LEU A 35 3.52 -4.40 -2.98
CA LEU A 35 2.88 -4.73 -4.26
C LEU A 35 3.74 -4.33 -5.46
N LEU A 36 4.75 -3.49 -5.24
CA LEU A 36 5.71 -3.13 -6.27
C LEU A 36 6.73 -4.24 -6.50
N ASP A 37 7.12 -4.42 -7.75
CA ASP A 37 8.27 -5.25 -8.10
C ASP A 37 9.55 -4.67 -7.48
N GLU A 38 10.54 -5.53 -7.23
CA GLU A 38 11.75 -5.12 -6.51
C GLU A 38 12.57 -4.06 -7.26
N VAL A 39 12.56 -4.04 -8.60
CA VAL A 39 13.30 -3.04 -9.39
C VAL A 39 12.65 -1.67 -9.22
N THR A 40 11.33 -1.58 -9.35
CA THR A 40 10.57 -0.35 -9.13
C THR A 40 10.67 0.10 -7.67
N ALA A 41 10.57 -0.83 -6.72
CA ALA A 41 10.72 -0.54 -5.30
C ALA A 41 12.12 0.02 -4.97
N ALA A 42 13.19 -0.56 -5.53
CA ALA A 42 14.55 -0.08 -5.33
C ALA A 42 14.76 1.33 -5.90
N ARG A 43 14.25 1.61 -7.10
CA ARG A 43 14.27 2.95 -7.71
C ARG A 43 13.52 3.96 -6.87
N LEU A 44 12.32 3.61 -6.39
CA LEU A 44 11.52 4.49 -5.56
C LEU A 44 12.17 4.75 -4.20
N ARG A 45 12.78 3.75 -3.55
CA ARG A 45 13.57 3.92 -2.32
C ARG A 45 14.79 4.82 -2.53
N ALA A 46 15.46 4.73 -3.68
CA ALA A 46 16.54 5.63 -4.03
C ALA A 46 16.03 7.07 -4.18
N ARG A 47 14.84 7.24 -4.78
CA ARG A 47 14.24 8.57 -4.94
C ARG A 47 13.73 9.16 -3.65
N ILE A 48 13.11 8.37 -2.77
CA ILE A 48 12.73 8.78 -1.41
C ILE A 48 13.95 9.32 -0.65
N ARG A 49 15.14 8.76 -0.87
CA ARG A 49 16.38 9.26 -0.26
C ARG A 49 16.87 10.58 -0.88
N ALA A 50 16.59 10.83 -2.16
CA ALA A 50 17.03 12.02 -2.88
C ALA A 50 16.04 13.20 -2.80
N ASP A 51 14.75 12.92 -2.58
CA ASP A 51 13.66 13.90 -2.55
C ASP A 51 13.09 14.02 -1.13
N ALA A 52 13.35 15.16 -0.50
CA ALA A 52 12.89 15.45 0.86
C ALA A 52 11.36 15.53 0.98
N ASP A 53 10.64 15.90 -0.07
CA ASP A 53 9.19 15.99 -0.07
C ASP A 53 8.56 14.60 -0.15
N LEU A 54 9.09 13.74 -1.01
CA LEU A 54 8.72 12.34 -1.09
C LEU A 54 9.05 11.59 0.22
N ALA A 55 10.18 11.90 0.85
CA ALA A 55 10.54 11.39 2.18
C ALA A 55 9.51 11.78 3.25
N ARG A 56 9.05 13.04 3.27
CA ARG A 56 8.02 13.50 4.21
C ARG A 56 6.69 12.76 4.01
N ARG A 57 6.26 12.57 2.77
CA ARG A 57 5.04 11.79 2.46
C ARG A 57 5.16 10.34 2.93
N HIS A 58 6.25 9.67 2.59
CA HIS A 58 6.48 8.28 3.02
C HIS A 58 6.55 8.14 4.56
N ALA A 59 7.15 9.11 5.24
CA ALA A 59 7.16 9.17 6.71
C ALA A 59 5.77 9.38 7.31
N ALA A 60 4.92 10.22 6.69
CA ALA A 60 3.54 10.43 7.12
C ALA A 60 2.73 9.13 7.06
N LEU A 61 2.80 8.39 5.95
CA LEU A 61 2.15 7.06 5.83
C LEU A 61 2.67 6.08 6.89
N THR A 62 3.98 6.05 7.11
CA THR A 62 4.59 5.20 8.16
C THR A 62 4.05 5.53 9.55
N ARG A 63 3.84 6.82 9.84
CA ARG A 63 3.27 7.29 11.12
C ARG A 63 1.81 6.88 11.28
N VAL A 64 1.00 7.00 10.23
CA VAL A 64 -0.40 6.55 10.23
C VAL A 64 -0.47 5.04 10.49
N ARG A 65 0.34 4.24 9.79
CA ARG A 65 0.40 2.79 9.98
C ARG A 65 0.77 2.40 11.41
N ARG A 66 1.77 3.08 12.00
CA ARG A 66 2.16 2.84 13.39
C ARG A 66 1.06 3.24 14.36
N GLY A 67 0.46 4.42 14.19
CA GLY A 67 -0.64 4.87 15.05
C GLY A 67 -1.85 3.91 15.01
N LEU A 68 -2.15 3.34 13.83
CA LEU A 68 -3.20 2.33 13.71
C LEU A 68 -2.81 1.00 14.40
N ALA A 69 -1.55 0.58 14.31
CA ALA A 69 -1.06 -0.61 15.02
C ALA A 69 -1.11 -0.41 16.54
N ASP A 70 -0.68 0.75 17.02
CA ASP A 70 -0.69 1.12 18.44
C ASP A 70 -2.14 1.17 18.98
N LEU A 71 -3.08 1.73 18.20
CA LEU A 71 -4.51 1.69 18.52
C LEU A 71 -5.05 0.26 18.58
N GLY A 72 -4.65 -0.59 17.64
CA GLY A 72 -5.03 -2.00 17.64
C GLY A 72 -4.51 -2.74 18.88
N THR A 73 -3.28 -2.48 19.31
CA THR A 73 -2.72 -3.06 20.54
C THR A 73 -3.40 -2.52 21.79
N ALA A 74 -3.66 -1.21 21.86
CA ALA A 74 -4.32 -0.60 23.02
C ALA A 74 -5.78 -1.08 23.20
N LEU A 75 -6.49 -1.33 22.09
CA LEU A 75 -7.83 -1.92 22.12
C LEU A 75 -7.81 -3.42 22.47
N TYR A 76 -6.70 -4.13 22.17
CA TYR A 76 -6.55 -5.55 22.50
C TYR A 76 -6.17 -5.76 23.98
N ASP A 77 -5.38 -4.85 24.55
CA ASP A 77 -4.97 -4.87 25.96
C ASP A 77 -6.08 -4.40 26.93
N ASP A 78 -7.28 -4.09 26.42
CA ASP A 78 -8.48 -3.67 27.17
C ASP A 78 -8.13 -2.65 28.28
N ASP A 79 -7.27 -1.67 27.95
CA ASP A 79 -6.87 -0.64 28.91
C ASP A 79 -8.10 0.21 29.26
N PRO A 80 -8.65 0.08 30.48
CA PRO A 80 -9.89 0.75 30.86
C PRO A 80 -9.71 2.27 31.00
N SER A 81 -8.46 2.77 30.94
CA SER A 81 -8.15 4.20 31.00
C SER A 81 -8.12 4.89 29.64
N SER A 82 -8.14 4.12 28.53
CA SER A 82 -8.16 4.70 27.20
C SER A 82 -9.59 5.12 26.83
N PRO A 83 -9.84 6.41 26.52
CA PRO A 83 -11.17 6.82 26.07
C PRO A 83 -11.51 6.06 24.78
N ALA A 84 -12.65 5.37 24.80
CA ALA A 84 -13.13 4.68 23.61
C ALA A 84 -13.24 5.68 22.45
N PRO A 85 -12.71 5.36 21.26
CA PRO A 85 -12.87 6.23 20.11
C PRO A 85 -14.36 6.44 19.81
N PRO A 86 -14.77 7.62 19.34
CA PRO A 86 -16.14 7.86 18.91
C PRO A 86 -16.61 6.77 17.93
N VAL A 87 -17.82 6.24 18.17
CA VAL A 87 -18.36 5.09 17.43
C VAL A 87 -18.46 5.37 15.93
N ASP A 88 -18.78 6.61 15.55
CA ASP A 88 -18.87 7.06 14.16
C ASP A 88 -17.52 7.01 13.42
N VAL A 89 -16.42 7.33 14.11
CA VAL A 89 -15.07 7.23 13.56
C VAL A 89 -14.67 5.77 13.39
N SER A 90 -14.99 4.94 14.39
CA SER A 90 -14.72 3.50 14.36
C SER A 90 -15.48 2.81 13.24
N ASP A 91 -16.78 3.13 13.07
CA ASP A 91 -17.63 2.58 12.01
C ASP A 91 -17.14 3.01 10.62
N ARG A 92 -16.77 4.28 10.45
CA ARG A 92 -16.23 4.79 9.19
C ARG A 92 -14.90 4.13 8.83
N LEU A 93 -14.03 3.93 9.82
CA LEU A 93 -12.77 3.21 9.64
C LEU A 93 -13.02 1.75 9.26
N LEU A 94 -13.94 1.07 9.98
CA LEU A 94 -14.30 -0.32 9.68
C LEU A 94 -14.87 -0.47 8.27
N ALA A 95 -15.72 0.47 7.84
CA ALA A 95 -16.29 0.51 6.50
C ALA A 95 -15.21 0.72 5.44
N ALA A 96 -14.28 1.65 5.66
CA ALA A 96 -13.16 1.91 4.76
C ALA A 96 -12.24 0.70 4.62
N ILE A 97 -11.90 0.03 5.73
CA ILE A 97 -11.09 -1.19 5.72
C ILE A 97 -11.82 -2.30 4.94
N ARG A 98 -13.12 -2.51 5.19
CA ARG A 98 -13.91 -3.52 4.47
C ARG A 98 -13.92 -3.24 2.97
N ALA A 99 -14.15 -1.99 2.55
CA ALA A 99 -14.11 -1.60 1.15
C ALA A 99 -12.74 -1.88 0.52
N ALA A 100 -11.64 -1.55 1.21
CA ALA A 100 -10.28 -1.82 0.75
C ALA A 100 -10.00 -3.33 0.62
N THR A 101 -10.45 -4.17 1.57
CA THR A 101 -10.28 -5.63 1.48
C THR A 101 -11.03 -6.25 0.29
N VAL A 102 -12.21 -5.72 -0.04
CA VAL A 102 -12.99 -6.16 -1.20
C VAL A 102 -12.31 -5.74 -2.50
N ALA A 103 -11.77 -4.52 -2.55
CA ALA A 103 -11.00 -4.05 -3.70
C ALA A 103 -9.75 -4.92 -3.93
N ALA A 104 -8.99 -5.23 -2.87
CA ALA A 104 -7.80 -6.09 -2.95
C ALA A 104 -8.13 -7.54 -3.35
N ALA A 105 -9.29 -8.08 -2.94
CA ALA A 105 -9.75 -9.40 -3.35
C ALA A 105 -10.27 -9.45 -4.80
N SER A 106 -10.65 -8.29 -5.35
CA SER A 106 -11.13 -8.15 -6.72
C SER A 106 -10.01 -7.88 -7.72
N ASP A 107 -8.79 -7.65 -7.24
CA ASP A 107 -7.59 -7.51 -8.09
C ASP A 107 -7.13 -8.90 -8.58
N PRO A 108 -7.20 -9.20 -9.88
CA PRO A 108 -6.82 -10.49 -10.44
C PRO A 108 -5.30 -10.78 -10.34
N SER A 109 -4.48 -9.79 -9.96
CA SER A 109 -3.03 -9.94 -9.77
C SER A 109 -2.63 -10.29 -8.32
N ALA A 110 -3.59 -10.39 -7.40
CA ALA A 110 -3.31 -10.70 -5.99
C ALA A 110 -2.72 -12.12 -5.84
N PRO A 111 -1.58 -12.29 -5.15
CA PRO A 111 -0.97 -13.61 -5.00
C PRO A 111 -1.89 -14.53 -4.19
N VAL A 112 -2.21 -15.69 -4.79
CA VAL A 112 -2.83 -16.82 -4.08
C VAL A 112 -1.98 -17.15 -2.86
N ARG A 113 -2.52 -16.87 -1.68
CA ARG A 113 -1.96 -17.33 -0.40
C ARG A 113 -1.99 -18.86 -0.40
N ARG A 114 -0.87 -19.49 -0.74
CA ARG A 114 -0.67 -20.92 -0.48
C ARG A 114 -0.65 -21.10 1.04
N GLY A 115 -1.65 -21.82 1.54
CA GLY A 115 -1.78 -22.13 2.96
C GLY A 115 -0.54 -22.86 3.48
N PRO A 116 -0.25 -22.77 4.80
CA PRO A 116 0.88 -23.47 5.39
C PRO A 116 0.67 -24.98 5.28
N THR A 117 1.50 -25.64 4.47
CA THR A 117 1.72 -27.08 4.55
C THR A 117 2.31 -27.39 5.91
N ARG A 118 1.48 -27.95 6.79
CA ARG A 118 1.91 -28.49 8.08
C ARG A 118 2.44 -29.91 7.86
N PRO A 119 3.62 -30.29 8.42
CA PRO A 119 4.15 -31.64 8.37
C PRO A 119 3.34 -32.63 9.23
#